data_AF-A0A0P1H189-F1
#
_entry.id   AF-A0A0P1H189-F1
#
_cell.length_a   1.000
_cell.length_b   1.000
_cell.length_c   1.000
_cell.angle_alpha   90.00
_cell.angle_beta   90.00
_cell.angle_gamma   90.00
#
_symmetry.space_group_name_H-M   'P 1'
#
loop_
_entity.id
_entity.type
_entity.pdbx_description
1 polymer ?
#
loop_
_entity_poly.entity_id
_entity_poly.type
_entity_poly.pdbx_seq_one_letter_code
_entity_poly.pdbx_strand_id
1 'polypeptide(L)'
;MTLLKDWHSAKKRYDAARKDALRQIKTLQQKRDAAEYFLEAQTARKLDDEAHMRKIRAFRDEFASANVLKIRVLLDREINDLSAIDARPFTGIEQALNDLERVLGAAEKLISKGDVAASSWNQYREIYDGCTHRLMAANDRFDAFSSRRANLEAKLALRLDHAEILRKIGQRSRAVHVFLKENEVAG
;
A
#
# COMPACT_ATOMS: atom_id res chain seq x y z
N MET A 1 -19.86 0.18 -8.92
CA MET A 1 -18.76 0.18 -7.91
C MET A 1 -18.13 1.55 -7.92
N THR A 2 -17.82 2.11 -6.75
CA THR A 2 -17.24 3.46 -6.64
C THR A 2 -15.71 3.41 -6.58
N LEU A 3 -15.05 4.43 -7.13
CA LEU A 3 -13.58 4.54 -7.14
C LEU A 3 -13.02 4.53 -5.72
N LEU A 4 -13.73 5.17 -4.78
CA LEU A 4 -13.39 5.17 -3.36
C LEU A 4 -13.46 3.78 -2.72
N LYS A 5 -14.49 2.99 -3.03
CA LYS A 5 -14.63 1.64 -2.45
C LYS A 5 -13.47 0.74 -2.89
N ASP A 6 -13.05 0.86 -4.15
CA ASP A 6 -11.92 0.12 -4.69
C ASP A 6 -10.62 0.54 -3.99
N TRP A 7 -10.40 1.85 -3.83
CA TRP A 7 -9.25 2.39 -3.11
C TRP A 7 -9.20 1.95 -1.64
N HIS A 8 -10.32 2.02 -0.92
CA HIS A 8 -10.39 1.56 0.47
C HIS A 8 -10.10 0.07 0.60
N SER A 9 -10.57 -0.75 -0.35
CA SER A 9 -10.32 -2.19 -0.36
C SER A 9 -8.84 -2.50 -0.57
N ALA A 10 -8.18 -1.77 -1.48
CA ALA A 10 -6.74 -1.89 -1.71
C ALA A 10 -5.93 -1.46 -0.48
N LYS A 11 -6.27 -0.32 0.13
CA LYS A 11 -5.66 0.17 1.38
C LYS A 11 -5.79 -0.86 2.49
N LYS A 12 -6.98 -1.41 2.70
CA LYS A 12 -7.26 -2.39 3.74
C LYS A 12 -6.41 -3.65 3.59
N ARG A 13 -6.22 -4.16 2.36
CA ARG A 13 -5.35 -5.32 2.09
C ARG A 13 -3.90 -5.02 2.42
N TYR A 14 -3.38 -3.87 2.00
CA TYR A 14 -2.01 -3.47 2.34
C TYR A 14 -1.81 -3.32 3.85
N ASP A 15 -2.75 -2.65 4.53
CA ASP A 15 -2.68 -2.40 5.97
C ASP A 15 -2.77 -3.71 6.77
N ALA A 16 -3.52 -4.71 6.27
CA ALA A 16 -3.55 -6.05 6.83
C ALA A 16 -2.19 -6.77 6.68
N ALA A 17 -1.59 -6.74 5.48
CA ALA A 17 -0.26 -7.32 5.24
C ALA A 17 0.80 -6.70 6.17
N ARG A 18 0.75 -5.37 6.37
CA ARG A 18 1.62 -4.68 7.33
C ARG A 18 1.38 -5.14 8.77
N LYS A 19 0.12 -5.28 9.19
CA LYS A 19 -0.21 -5.74 10.54
C LYS A 19 0.30 -7.16 10.79
N ASP A 20 0.17 -8.03 9.80
CA ASP A 20 0.67 -9.40 9.88
C ASP A 20 2.20 -9.43 9.92
N ALA A 21 2.88 -8.62 9.12
CA ALA A 21 4.33 -8.46 9.18
C ALA A 21 4.81 -7.98 10.56
N LEU A 22 4.16 -6.97 11.15
CA LEU A 22 4.47 -6.50 12.50
C LEU A 22 4.27 -7.58 13.57
N ARG A 23 3.24 -8.41 13.42
CA ARG A 23 3.00 -9.54 14.32
C ARG A 23 4.11 -10.59 14.19
N GLN A 24 4.53 -10.91 12.96
CA GLN A 24 5.62 -11.86 12.71
C GLN A 24 6.95 -11.33 13.22
N ILE A 25 7.27 -10.06 12.97
CA ILE A 25 8.48 -9.39 13.49
C ILE A 25 8.56 -9.54 15.00
N LYS A 26 7.46 -9.32 15.74
CA LYS A 26 7.47 -9.49 17.20
C LYS A 26 7.89 -10.89 17.63
N THR A 27 7.37 -11.92 16.98
CA THR A 27 7.73 -13.32 17.27
C THR A 27 9.19 -13.61 16.88
N LEU A 28 9.63 -13.13 15.72
CA LEU A 28 11.00 -13.32 15.24
C LEU A 28 12.02 -12.58 16.12
N GLN A 29 11.68 -11.39 16.62
CA GLN A 29 12.51 -10.63 17.56
C GLN A 29 12.72 -11.41 18.87
N GLN A 30 11.66 -11.99 19.44
CA GLN A 30 11.79 -12.83 20.64
C GLN A 30 12.75 -14.01 20.40
N LYS A 31 12.66 -14.64 19.23
CA LYS A 31 13.56 -15.74 18.85
C LYS A 31 14.99 -15.26 18.59
N ARG A 32 15.15 -14.08 17.98
CA ARG A 32 16.45 -13.46 17.68
C ARG A 32 17.17 -13.08 18.96
N ASP A 33 16.47 -12.49 19.92
CA ASP A 33 17.00 -12.13 21.24
C ASP A 33 17.38 -13.38 22.05
N ALA A 34 16.59 -14.45 21.95
CA ALA A 34 16.94 -15.73 22.54
C ALA A 34 18.19 -16.36 21.89
N ALA A 35 18.35 -16.26 20.57
CA ALA A 35 19.53 -16.74 19.86
C ALA A 35 20.79 -15.93 20.21
N GLU A 36 20.65 -14.60 20.36
CA GLU A 36 21.73 -13.73 20.85
C GLU A 36 22.14 -14.10 22.27
N TYR A 37 21.17 -14.32 23.17
CA TYR A 37 21.43 -14.75 24.53
C TYR A 37 22.12 -16.12 24.60
N PHE A 38 21.74 -17.06 23.75
CA PHE A 38 22.41 -18.36 23.64
C PHE A 38 23.88 -18.19 23.23
N LEU A 39 24.16 -17.36 22.22
CA LEU A 39 25.53 -17.07 21.77
C LEU A 39 26.38 -16.46 22.90
N GLU A 40 25.83 -15.51 23.66
CA GLU A 40 26.51 -14.91 24.81
C GLU A 40 26.82 -15.95 25.90
N ALA A 41 25.85 -16.81 26.23
CA ALA A 41 26.03 -17.89 27.19
C ALA A 41 27.08 -18.92 26.72
N GLN A 42 27.14 -19.19 25.41
CA GLN A 42 28.17 -20.04 24.80
C GLN A 42 29.57 -19.42 24.95
N THR A 43 29.73 -18.14 24.62
CA THR A 43 31.01 -17.42 24.79
C THR A 43 31.44 -17.39 26.27
N ALA A 44 30.49 -17.21 27.19
CA ALA A 44 30.75 -17.19 28.63
C ALA A 44 30.92 -18.57 29.27
N ARG A 45 30.76 -19.68 28.52
CA ARG A 45 30.73 -21.07 29.02
C ARG A 45 29.69 -21.31 30.13
N LYS A 46 28.51 -20.70 30.01
CA LYS A 46 27.39 -20.76 30.98
C LYS A 46 26.16 -21.49 30.44
N LEU A 47 26.31 -22.33 29.42
CA LEU A 47 25.20 -23.09 28.83
C LEU A 47 24.61 -24.15 29.77
N ASP A 48 25.37 -24.56 30.80
CA ASP A 48 24.93 -25.55 31.79
C ASP A 48 24.15 -24.91 32.96
N ASP A 49 24.07 -23.58 33.03
CA ASP A 49 23.35 -22.87 34.09
C ASP A 49 21.85 -22.77 33.76
N GLU A 50 21.02 -23.48 34.53
CA GLU A 50 19.55 -23.47 34.41
C GLU A 50 18.93 -22.07 34.51
N ALA A 51 19.52 -21.14 35.26
CA ALA A 51 19.03 -19.77 35.34
C ALA A 51 19.23 -19.02 34.01
N HIS A 52 20.34 -19.28 33.31
CA HIS A 52 20.59 -18.72 31.99
C HIS A 52 19.72 -19.42 30.93
N MET A 53 19.60 -20.75 31.01
CA MET A 53 18.81 -21.52 30.04
C MET A 53 17.30 -21.24 30.09
N ARG A 54 16.77 -20.65 31.19
CA ARG A 54 15.36 -20.25 31.30
C ARG A 54 14.91 -19.27 30.22
N LYS A 55 15.77 -18.32 29.80
CA LYS A 55 15.42 -17.30 28.78
C LYS A 55 15.32 -17.86 27.37
N ILE A 56 15.93 -19.01 27.12
CA ILE A 56 15.99 -19.67 25.81
C ILE A 56 15.17 -20.97 25.77
N ARG A 57 14.49 -21.30 26.87
CA ARG A 57 13.74 -22.56 27.05
C ARG A 57 12.72 -22.81 25.94
N ALA A 58 12.03 -21.77 25.49
CA ALA A 58 11.03 -21.85 24.42
C ALA A 58 11.62 -22.22 23.05
N PHE A 59 12.93 -22.08 22.85
CA PHE A 59 13.62 -22.32 21.57
C PHE A 59 14.79 -23.30 21.72
N ARG A 60 14.90 -23.97 22.87
CA ARG A 60 16.04 -24.83 23.22
C ARG A 60 16.24 -25.97 22.22
N ASP A 61 15.15 -26.54 21.73
CA ASP A 61 15.17 -27.67 20.79
C ASP A 61 15.58 -27.22 19.37
N GLU A 62 15.53 -25.92 19.09
CA GLU A 62 15.91 -25.33 17.80
C GLU A 62 17.35 -24.81 17.79
N PHE A 63 17.91 -24.48 18.96
CA PHE A 63 19.24 -23.88 19.09
C PHE A 63 20.30 -24.93 19.40
N ALA A 64 21.30 -25.01 18.54
CA ALA A 64 22.52 -25.76 18.77
C ALA A 64 23.73 -24.85 18.58
N SER A 65 24.81 -25.12 19.33
CA SER A 65 26.08 -24.39 19.23
C SER A 65 26.63 -24.29 17.80
N ALA A 66 26.34 -25.30 16.96
CA ALA A 66 26.77 -25.35 15.57
C ALA A 66 25.91 -24.49 14.60
N ASN A 67 24.67 -24.14 14.97
CA ASN A 67 23.71 -23.52 14.05
C ASN A 67 23.18 -22.15 14.52
N VAL A 68 23.32 -21.80 15.81
CA VAL A 68 22.66 -20.64 16.42
C VAL A 68 23.09 -19.31 15.77
N LEU A 69 24.35 -19.18 15.35
CA LEU A 69 24.82 -18.01 14.61
C LEU A 69 24.11 -17.88 13.25
N LYS A 70 23.94 -19.00 12.53
CA LYS A 70 23.23 -19.03 11.25
C LYS A 70 21.75 -18.70 11.46
N ILE A 71 21.13 -19.23 12.52
CA ILE A 71 19.74 -18.92 12.90
C ILE A 71 19.60 -17.40 13.14
N ARG A 72 20.47 -16.79 13.94
CA ARG A 72 20.43 -15.33 14.19
C ARG A 72 20.50 -14.52 12.90
N VAL A 73 21.45 -14.85 12.02
CA VAL A 73 21.61 -14.15 10.73
C VAL A 73 20.37 -14.29 9.84
N LEU A 74 19.74 -15.46 9.81
CA LEU A 74 18.50 -15.67 9.07
C LEU A 74 17.34 -14.86 9.66
N LEU A 75 17.22 -14.83 10.99
CA LEU A 75 16.20 -14.03 11.67
C LEU A 75 16.39 -12.53 11.41
N ASP A 76 17.62 -12.02 11.46
CA ASP A 76 17.92 -10.62 11.16
C ASP A 76 17.50 -10.26 9.71
N ARG A 77 17.74 -11.16 8.75
CA ARG A 77 17.30 -10.97 7.35
C ARG A 77 15.77 -10.95 7.24
N GLU A 78 15.09 -11.93 7.83
CA GLU A 78 13.64 -12.04 7.78
C GLU A 78 12.95 -10.83 8.45
N ILE A 79 13.47 -10.37 9.59
CA ILE A 79 13.00 -9.16 10.27
C ILE A 79 13.18 -7.94 9.37
N ASN A 80 14.34 -7.80 8.70
CA ASN A 80 14.60 -6.70 7.79
C ASN A 80 13.66 -6.70 6.57
N ASP A 81 13.40 -7.87 6.01
CA ASP A 81 12.48 -8.05 4.88
C ASP A 81 11.05 -7.70 5.27
N LEU A 82 10.56 -8.18 6.41
CA LEU A 82 9.23 -7.85 6.92
C LEU A 82 9.10 -6.38 7.30
N SER A 83 10.17 -5.78 7.87
CA SER A 83 10.21 -4.36 8.22
C SER A 83 10.16 -3.45 6.99
N ALA A 84 10.37 -4.00 5.79
CA ALA A 84 10.20 -3.29 4.55
C ALA A 84 8.74 -2.97 4.19
N ILE A 85 7.78 -3.63 4.83
CA ILE A 85 6.35 -3.31 4.70
C ILE A 85 6.04 -2.11 5.61
N ASP A 86 6.33 -0.93 5.09
CA ASP A 86 6.24 0.34 5.78
C ASP A 86 4.81 0.89 5.89
N ALA A 87 4.63 1.90 6.75
CA ALA A 87 3.35 2.61 6.81
C ALA A 87 3.15 3.41 5.51
N ARG A 88 1.93 3.37 4.96
CA ARG A 88 1.59 4.20 3.79
C ARG A 88 1.60 5.69 4.19
N PRO A 89 2.17 6.57 3.36
CA PRO A 89 2.08 8.01 3.59
C PRO A 89 0.66 8.51 3.32
N PHE A 90 0.36 9.68 3.87
CA PHE A 90 -0.81 10.43 3.46
C PHE A 90 -0.52 11.12 2.11
N THR A 91 -1.12 10.61 1.03
CA THR A 91 -0.87 11.10 -0.33
C THR A 91 -1.92 12.08 -0.84
N GLY A 92 -3.14 12.04 -0.29
CA GLY A 92 -4.29 12.81 -0.78
C GLY A 92 -5.12 12.11 -1.87
N ILE A 93 -4.75 10.89 -2.28
CA ILE A 93 -5.48 10.12 -3.32
C ILE A 93 -6.97 10.00 -2.99
N GLU A 94 -7.30 9.71 -1.73
CA GLU A 94 -8.70 9.50 -1.33
C GLU A 94 -9.57 10.73 -1.59
N GLN A 95 -9.10 11.92 -1.21
CA GLN A 95 -9.81 13.16 -1.48
C GLN A 95 -9.91 13.43 -2.98
N ALA A 96 -8.81 13.23 -3.72
CA ALA A 96 -8.79 13.44 -5.16
C ALA A 96 -9.75 12.49 -5.92
N LEU A 97 -9.82 11.23 -5.51
CA LEU A 97 -10.77 10.25 -6.06
C LEU A 97 -12.21 10.62 -5.74
N ASN A 98 -12.50 11.06 -4.51
CA ASN A 98 -13.83 11.52 -4.13
C ASN A 98 -14.29 12.72 -4.98
N ASP A 99 -13.40 13.70 -5.17
CA ASP A 99 -13.71 14.89 -5.97
C ASP A 99 -13.93 14.53 -7.45
N LEU A 100 -13.05 13.71 -8.04
CA LEU A 100 -13.20 13.22 -9.41
C LEU A 100 -14.48 12.38 -9.59
N GLU A 101 -14.82 11.55 -8.63
CA GLU A 101 -16.02 10.72 -8.70
C GLU A 101 -17.30 11.56 -8.72
N ARG A 102 -17.34 12.68 -7.97
CA ARG A 102 -18.45 13.64 -8.00
C ARG A 102 -18.55 14.35 -9.34
N VAL A 103 -17.42 14.80 -9.88
CA VAL A 103 -17.36 15.55 -11.14
C VAL A 103 -17.72 14.66 -12.33
N LEU A 104 -17.18 13.45 -12.42
CA LEU A 104 -17.56 12.46 -13.43
C LEU A 104 -19.04 12.07 -13.30
N GLY A 105 -19.54 11.91 -12.06
CA GLY A 105 -20.96 11.64 -11.83
C GLY A 105 -21.88 12.79 -12.27
N ALA A 106 -21.41 14.03 -12.19
CA ALA A 106 -22.13 15.18 -12.74
C ALA A 106 -22.15 15.14 -14.28
N ALA A 107 -21.02 14.81 -14.92
CA ALA A 107 -20.96 14.64 -16.38
C ALA A 107 -21.91 13.54 -16.87
N GLU A 108 -21.90 12.38 -16.22
CA GLU A 108 -22.79 11.25 -16.55
C GLU A 108 -24.27 11.65 -16.42
N LYS A 109 -24.61 12.52 -15.47
CA LYS A 109 -25.96 13.11 -15.35
C LYS A 109 -26.29 14.09 -16.48
N LEU A 110 -25.32 14.87 -16.97
CA LEU A 110 -25.52 15.75 -18.12
C LEU A 110 -25.73 14.93 -19.41
N ILE A 111 -24.90 13.91 -19.63
CA ILE A 111 -25.02 12.96 -20.76
C ILE A 111 -26.40 12.30 -20.76
N SER A 112 -26.83 11.75 -19.63
CA SER A 112 -28.14 11.07 -19.54
C SER A 112 -29.33 11.99 -19.77
N LYS A 113 -29.17 13.30 -19.57
CA LYS A 113 -30.18 14.32 -19.92
C LYS A 113 -30.09 14.79 -21.37
N GLY A 114 -29.03 14.41 -22.10
CA GLY A 114 -28.73 14.96 -23.42
C GLY A 114 -28.38 16.45 -23.37
N ASP A 115 -27.81 16.95 -22.26
CA ASP A 115 -27.44 18.36 -22.17
C ASP A 115 -26.26 18.66 -23.11
N VAL A 116 -26.43 19.66 -23.97
CA VAL A 116 -25.43 20.14 -24.95
C VAL A 116 -25.09 21.62 -24.75
N ALA A 117 -25.59 22.25 -23.67
CA ALA A 117 -25.33 23.65 -23.39
C ALA A 117 -23.84 23.87 -23.07
N ALA A 118 -23.20 24.76 -23.82
CA ALA A 118 -21.78 25.06 -23.66
C ALA A 118 -21.42 25.56 -22.25
N SER A 119 -22.32 26.30 -21.59
CA SER A 119 -22.13 26.77 -20.22
C SER A 119 -21.97 25.64 -19.20
N SER A 120 -22.83 24.61 -19.26
CA SER A 120 -22.75 23.43 -18.39
C SER A 120 -21.41 22.70 -18.56
N TRP A 121 -20.97 22.55 -19.81
CA TRP A 121 -19.79 21.78 -20.16
C TRP A 121 -18.47 22.53 -19.91
N ASN A 122 -18.45 23.84 -20.08
CA ASN A 122 -17.31 24.69 -19.71
C ASN A 122 -17.06 24.65 -18.20
N GLN A 123 -18.12 24.77 -17.39
CA GLN A 123 -18.02 24.66 -15.94
C GLN A 123 -17.52 23.26 -15.52
N TYR A 124 -18.01 22.21 -16.16
CA TYR A 124 -17.53 20.86 -15.91
C TYR A 124 -16.02 20.72 -16.20
N ARG A 125 -15.55 21.21 -17.36
CA ARG A 125 -14.13 21.09 -17.76
C ARG A 125 -13.22 21.77 -16.75
N GLU A 126 -13.54 23.00 -16.35
CA GLU A 126 -12.73 23.74 -15.36
C GLU A 126 -12.59 22.97 -14.04
N ILE A 127 -13.71 22.44 -13.51
CA ILE A 127 -13.70 21.68 -12.26
C ILE A 127 -12.96 20.34 -12.46
N TYR A 128 -13.16 19.68 -13.60
CA TYR A 128 -12.53 18.40 -13.92
C TYR A 128 -11.01 18.53 -14.04
N ASP A 129 -10.51 19.58 -14.67
CA ASP A 129 -9.07 19.85 -14.81
C ASP A 129 -8.43 20.08 -13.45
N GLY A 130 -9.04 20.89 -12.59
CA GLY A 130 -8.58 21.10 -11.21
C GLY A 130 -8.57 19.82 -10.37
N CYS A 131 -9.55 18.93 -10.55
CA CYS A 131 -9.58 17.63 -9.88
C CYS A 131 -8.51 16.68 -10.42
N THR A 132 -8.27 16.68 -11.73
CA THR A 132 -7.25 15.86 -12.39
C THR A 132 -5.85 16.28 -11.94
N HIS A 133 -5.56 17.58 -11.87
CA HIS A 133 -4.29 18.08 -11.34
C HIS A 133 -4.03 17.63 -9.89
N ARG A 134 -5.06 17.67 -9.03
CA ARG A 134 -4.93 17.16 -7.65
C ARG A 134 -4.67 15.66 -7.60
N LEU A 135 -5.29 14.88 -8.47
CA LEU A 135 -5.02 13.45 -8.57
C LEU A 135 -3.58 13.20 -9.04
N MET A 136 -3.08 13.92 -10.04
CA MET A 136 -1.69 13.79 -10.50
C MET A 136 -0.69 14.06 -9.37
N ALA A 137 -0.86 15.16 -8.63
CA ALA A 137 0.02 15.48 -7.49
C ALA A 137 -0.04 14.41 -6.38
N ALA A 138 -1.23 13.83 -6.15
CA ALA A 138 -1.40 12.73 -5.20
C ALA A 138 -0.75 11.43 -5.71
N ASN A 139 -0.77 11.19 -7.02
CA ASN A 139 -0.13 10.05 -7.68
C ASN A 139 1.39 10.13 -7.57
N ASP A 140 2.00 11.29 -7.77
CA ASP A 140 3.45 11.45 -7.64
C ASP A 140 3.96 11.01 -6.25
N ARG A 141 3.21 11.41 -5.21
CA ARG A 141 3.50 11.01 -3.81
C ARG A 141 3.31 9.52 -3.59
N PHE A 142 2.28 8.94 -4.20
CA PHE A 142 2.03 7.50 -4.13
C PHE A 142 3.07 6.68 -4.89
N ASP A 143 3.50 7.16 -6.05
CA ASP A 143 4.50 6.50 -6.89
C ASP A 143 5.88 6.53 -6.24
N ALA A 144 6.24 7.63 -5.56
CA ALA A 144 7.44 7.67 -4.72
C ALA A 144 7.41 6.59 -3.61
N PHE A 145 6.24 6.35 -3.02
CA PHE A 145 6.07 5.31 -2.01
C PHE A 145 6.05 3.89 -2.59
N SER A 146 5.35 3.68 -3.70
CA SER A 146 5.15 2.37 -4.32
C SER A 146 6.40 1.87 -5.04
N SER A 147 7.21 2.78 -5.60
CA SER A 147 8.49 2.47 -6.26
C SER A 147 9.60 2.08 -5.28
N ARG A 148 9.58 2.62 -4.05
CA ARG A 148 10.51 2.22 -3.00
C ARG A 148 10.26 0.76 -2.62
N ARG A 149 11.22 -0.12 -2.94
CA ARG A 149 11.13 -1.58 -2.72
C ARG A 149 9.93 -2.18 -3.49
N ALA A 150 9.85 -1.86 -4.78
CA ALA A 150 8.77 -2.29 -5.68
C ALA A 150 8.63 -3.82 -5.82
N ASN A 151 9.63 -4.59 -5.41
CA ASN A 151 9.61 -6.05 -5.39
C ASN A 151 8.75 -6.65 -4.27
N LEU A 152 8.25 -5.85 -3.32
CA LEU A 152 7.35 -6.32 -2.28
C LEU A 152 5.96 -6.62 -2.85
N GLU A 153 5.50 -7.87 -2.72
CA GLU A 153 4.20 -8.32 -3.25
C GLU A 153 3.03 -7.44 -2.79
N ALA A 154 3.02 -7.03 -1.52
CA ALA A 154 1.98 -6.16 -0.98
C ALA A 154 1.97 -4.77 -1.65
N LYS A 155 3.14 -4.20 -1.97
CA LYS A 155 3.24 -2.92 -2.70
C LYS A 155 2.86 -3.09 -4.16
N LEU A 156 3.26 -4.19 -4.80
CA LEU A 156 2.88 -4.51 -6.16
C LEU A 156 1.36 -4.64 -6.30
N ALA A 157 0.71 -5.37 -5.40
CA ALA A 157 -0.75 -5.51 -5.37
C ALA A 157 -1.45 -4.15 -5.24
N LEU A 158 -1.01 -3.32 -4.28
CA LEU A 158 -1.55 -1.97 -4.09
C LEU A 158 -1.38 -1.09 -5.33
N ARG A 159 -0.24 -1.19 -6.03
CA ARG A 159 0.03 -0.47 -7.29
C ARG A 159 -0.88 -0.95 -8.42
N LEU A 160 -1.10 -2.25 -8.55
CA LEU A 160 -2.02 -2.80 -9.57
C LEU A 160 -3.46 -2.35 -9.32
N ASP A 161 -3.91 -2.35 -8.07
CA ASP A 161 -5.23 -1.83 -7.71
C ASP A 161 -5.36 -0.34 -8.03
N HIS A 162 -4.32 0.44 -7.73
CA HIS A 162 -4.29 1.85 -8.07
C HIS A 162 -4.34 2.08 -9.59
N ALA A 163 -3.57 1.32 -10.37
CA ALA A 163 -3.58 1.41 -11.83
C ALA A 163 -4.97 1.06 -12.41
N GLU A 164 -5.67 0.08 -11.83
CA GLU A 164 -7.03 -0.27 -12.23
C GLU A 164 -8.03 0.88 -11.94
N ILE A 165 -7.87 1.59 -10.83
CA ILE A 165 -8.67 2.78 -10.53
C ILE A 165 -8.42 3.89 -11.57
N LEU A 166 -7.15 4.17 -11.90
CA LEU A 166 -6.79 5.14 -12.93
C LEU A 166 -7.36 4.74 -14.30
N ARG A 167 -7.34 3.44 -14.64
CA ARG A 167 -7.93 2.90 -15.86
C ARG A 167 -9.44 3.18 -15.92
N LYS A 168 -10.16 2.97 -14.82
CA LYS A 168 -11.62 3.27 -14.70
C LYS A 168 -11.91 4.76 -14.88
N ILE A 169 -11.10 5.64 -14.27
CA ILE A 169 -11.22 7.10 -14.47
C ILE A 169 -11.04 7.44 -15.96
N GLY A 170 -9.99 6.94 -16.59
CA GLY A 170 -9.74 7.17 -18.01
C GLY A 170 -10.84 6.62 -18.93
N GLN A 171 -11.54 5.55 -18.55
CA GLN A 171 -12.71 5.07 -19.30
C GLN A 171 -13.91 6.02 -19.18
N ARG A 172 -14.22 6.47 -17.97
CA ARG A 172 -15.33 7.41 -17.72
C ARG A 172 -15.08 8.76 -18.41
N SER A 173 -13.87 9.29 -18.31
CA SER A 173 -13.47 10.53 -18.99
C SER A 173 -13.56 10.41 -20.52
N ARG A 174 -13.15 9.27 -21.09
CA ARG A 174 -13.32 9.00 -22.53
C ARG A 174 -14.78 8.99 -22.96
N ALA A 175 -15.69 8.42 -22.16
CA ALA A 175 -17.12 8.43 -22.48
C ALA A 175 -17.67 9.86 -22.56
N VAL A 176 -17.24 10.75 -21.64
CA VAL A 176 -17.59 12.18 -21.71
C VAL A 176 -17.04 12.82 -22.97
N HIS A 177 -15.77 12.58 -23.30
CA HIS A 177 -15.16 13.14 -24.51
C HIS A 177 -15.88 12.70 -25.80
N VAL A 178 -16.24 11.42 -25.89
CA VAL A 178 -16.99 10.88 -27.04
C VAL A 178 -18.34 11.58 -27.17
N PHE A 179 -19.10 11.70 -26.08
CA PHE A 179 -20.39 12.39 -26.09
C PHE A 179 -20.27 13.84 -26.60
N LEU A 180 -19.29 14.60 -26.09
CA LEU A 180 -19.10 16.00 -26.50
C LEU A 180 -18.76 16.12 -27.99
N LYS A 181 -17.95 15.18 -28.49
CA LYS A 181 -17.57 15.14 -29.90
C LYS A 181 -18.75 14.80 -30.81
N GLU A 182 -19.56 13.82 -30.43
CA GLU A 182 -20.74 13.38 -31.20
C GLU A 182 -21.84 14.45 -31.28
N ASN A 183 -21.91 15.33 -30.28
CA ASN A 183 -22.93 16.38 -30.18
C ASN A 183 -22.40 17.78 -30.53
N GLU A 184 -21.20 17.87 -31.12
CA GLU A 184 -20.57 19.13 -31.56
C GLU A 184 -20.50 20.21 -30.45
N VAL A 185 -20.40 19.78 -29.18
CA VAL A 185 -20.33 20.71 -28.04
C VAL A 185 -18.95 21.35 -28.03
N ALA A 186 -18.92 22.66 -28.30
CA ALA A 186 -17.69 23.43 -28.38
C ALA A 186 -16.81 23.28 -27.13
N GLY A 187 -15.50 23.20 -27.38
CA GLY A 187 -14.41 23.07 -26.41
C GLY A 187 -14.04 24.40 -25.80
#